data_AF-A0A931ZB76-F1
#
_entry.id   AF-A0A931ZB76-F1
#
_cell.length_a   1.000
_cell.length_b   1.000
_cell.length_c   1.000
_cell.angle_alpha   90.00
_cell.angle_beta   90.00
_cell.angle_gamma   90.00
#
_symmetry.space_group_name_H-M   'P 1'
#
loop_
_entity.id
_entity.type
_entity.pdbx_description
1 polymer ?
#
loop_
_entity_poly.entity_id
_entity_poly.type
_entity_poly.pdbx_seq_one_letter_code
_entity_poly.pdbx_strand_id
1 'polypeptide(L)'
;MPLLENATLRVELLDPVSDRSRLGPRFAWGGYIWQVHDATAGPLFAGPEWPKSDPAPHNGQGLPESFRHRTTDGAPLLWRGETGLAPGAGALGLDAGGAVIVTEPCAWTIESQTPTRIVYRTAQAVLGWSYELERTVELRERTLLSTSRLLNRGDAPLALEWFAHLFFSLESGRARVQLPAGTGLPPNPGFALEGRELVLRRTFNGERDGHLDHLVLPRDEPFSARLSHPKLTHVDFATDFAPFKCVVWANGNTLSLEPFLALHLAPCSAHAWTLRYDFGTSSGIRSPGFSARTPAAE
;
A
#
# COMPACT_ATOMS: atom_id res chain seq x y z
N MET A 1 -6.14 3.43 17.31
CA MET A 1 -5.14 3.83 16.29
C MET A 1 -3.74 3.90 16.91
N PRO A 2 -2.90 2.87 16.71
CA PRO A 2 -1.49 2.90 17.11
C PRO A 2 -0.68 4.01 16.40
N LEU A 3 0.39 4.47 17.07
CA LEU A 3 1.25 5.55 16.60
C LEU A 3 2.72 5.15 16.75
N LEU A 4 3.53 5.55 15.76
CA LEU A 4 4.99 5.61 15.87
C LEU A 4 5.43 7.07 15.70
N GLU A 5 6.42 7.53 16.44
CA GLU A 5 6.95 8.88 16.33
C GLU A 5 8.43 8.99 16.71
N ASN A 6 9.08 9.98 16.11
CA ASN A 6 10.36 10.52 16.55
C ASN A 6 10.36 12.04 16.36
N ALA A 7 11.53 12.68 16.48
CA ALA A 7 11.66 14.14 16.39
C ALA A 7 11.20 14.73 15.04
N THR A 8 11.09 13.93 13.97
CA THR A 8 10.88 14.42 12.61
C THR A 8 9.61 13.90 11.95
N LEU A 9 9.17 12.69 12.29
CA LEU A 9 8.03 12.02 11.66
C LEU A 9 7.09 11.41 12.72
N ARG A 10 5.79 11.42 12.40
CA ARG A 10 4.75 10.64 13.10
C ARG A 10 4.02 9.76 12.09
N VAL A 11 3.82 8.49 12.42
CA VAL A 11 3.16 7.49 11.60
C VAL A 11 1.88 7.04 12.29
N GLU A 12 0.76 7.17 11.59
CA GLU A 12 -0.55 6.73 12.04
C GLU A 12 -0.87 5.36 11.43
N LEU A 13 -1.18 4.39 12.28
CA LEU A 13 -1.47 3.01 11.88
C LEU A 13 -2.90 2.66 12.24
N LEU A 14 -3.64 2.02 11.34
CA LEU A 14 -4.97 1.51 11.69
C LEU A 14 -4.86 0.39 12.72
N ASP A 15 -5.78 0.39 13.68
CA ASP A 15 -5.95 -0.74 14.59
C ASP A 15 -6.76 -1.85 13.88
N PRO A 16 -6.22 -3.08 13.77
CA PRO A 16 -6.90 -4.17 13.07
C PRO A 16 -8.22 -4.61 13.74
N VAL A 17 -8.51 -4.16 14.96
CA VAL A 17 -9.74 -4.44 15.70
C VAL A 17 -10.66 -3.22 15.71
N SER A 18 -10.18 -2.06 16.16
CA SER A 18 -11.06 -0.88 16.33
C SER A 18 -11.33 -0.14 15.02
N ASP A 19 -10.45 -0.21 14.03
CA ASP A 19 -10.59 0.49 12.74
C ASP A 19 -11.14 -0.42 11.61
N ARG A 20 -11.78 -1.54 11.94
CA ARG A 20 -12.30 -2.54 10.97
C ARG A 20 -13.16 -1.97 9.86
N SER A 21 -13.96 -0.93 10.14
CA SER A 21 -14.80 -0.31 9.12
C SER A 21 -14.00 0.33 7.99
N ARG A 22 -12.69 0.57 8.16
CA ARG A 22 -11.78 1.18 7.19
C ARG A 22 -10.89 0.14 6.51
N LEU A 23 -11.03 -1.14 6.87
CA LEU A 23 -10.16 -2.23 6.47
C LEU A 23 -10.86 -3.13 5.45
N GLY A 24 -10.60 -2.88 4.17
CA GLY A 24 -11.13 -3.69 3.07
C GLY A 24 -10.64 -5.15 3.07
N PRO A 25 -11.38 -6.07 2.40
CA PRO A 25 -11.14 -7.52 2.43
C PRO A 25 -9.83 -7.96 1.77
N ARG A 26 -9.20 -7.08 0.98
CA ARG A 26 -7.96 -7.36 0.25
C ARG A 26 -6.71 -6.84 0.95
N PHE A 27 -6.84 -6.07 2.02
CA PHE A 27 -5.71 -5.42 2.68
C PHE A 27 -5.14 -6.30 3.80
N ALA A 28 -3.83 -6.20 4.02
CA ALA A 28 -3.23 -6.68 5.27
C ALA A 28 -3.60 -5.69 6.38
N TRP A 29 -4.35 -6.15 7.39
CA TRP A 29 -4.90 -5.23 8.41
C TRP A 29 -3.87 -4.80 9.45
N GLY A 30 -3.06 -5.73 9.95
CA GLY A 30 -1.99 -5.43 10.89
C GLY A 30 -0.86 -4.63 10.22
N GLY A 31 -0.51 -3.49 10.82
CA GLY A 31 0.52 -2.59 10.28
C GLY A 31 0.07 -1.77 9.07
N TYR A 32 -1.23 -1.64 8.81
CA TYR A 32 -1.76 -0.73 7.80
C TYR A 32 -1.35 0.72 8.13
N ILE A 33 -0.51 1.33 7.31
CA ILE A 33 -0.05 2.71 7.47
C ILE A 33 -1.07 3.66 6.86
N TRP A 34 -1.82 4.36 7.71
CA TRP A 34 -2.88 5.28 7.31
C TRP A 34 -2.35 6.63 6.83
N GLN A 35 -1.36 7.18 7.54
CA GLN A 35 -0.80 8.48 7.23
C GLN A 35 0.60 8.62 7.83
N VAL A 36 1.46 9.39 7.17
CA VAL A 36 2.74 9.85 7.73
C VAL A 36 2.72 11.36 7.77
N HIS A 37 3.11 11.93 8.89
CA HIS A 37 3.22 13.35 9.12
C HIS A 37 4.67 13.73 9.27
N ASP A 38 5.10 14.74 8.52
CA ASP A 38 6.32 15.48 8.82
C ASP A 38 6.03 16.51 9.92
N ALA A 39 6.94 16.63 10.90
CA ALA A 39 6.78 17.55 12.02
C ALA A 39 6.62 19.02 11.58
N THR A 40 7.14 19.40 10.41
CA THR A 40 7.04 20.75 9.85
C THR A 40 6.02 20.85 8.72
N ALA A 41 5.93 19.84 7.86
CA ALA A 41 5.09 19.85 6.65
C ALA A 41 3.67 19.27 6.83
N GLY A 42 3.40 18.58 7.94
CA GLY A 42 2.12 17.90 8.17
C GLY A 42 1.97 16.63 7.33
N PRO A 43 0.75 16.24 6.91
CA PRO A 43 0.50 14.96 6.24
C PRO A 43 1.21 14.89 4.88
N LEU A 44 1.75 13.71 4.56
CA LEU A 44 2.60 13.47 3.39
C LEU A 44 1.89 12.62 2.33
N PHE A 45 0.99 11.73 2.71
CA PHE A 45 0.28 10.85 1.77
C PHE A 45 -1.16 11.28 1.54
N ALA A 46 -1.70 10.80 0.42
CA ALA A 46 -3.08 11.00 0.01
C ALA A 46 -3.79 9.64 -0.08
N GLY A 47 -4.92 9.62 -0.78
CA GLY A 47 -5.66 8.43 -1.15
C GLY A 47 -6.50 8.74 -2.40
N PRO A 48 -7.09 7.73 -3.04
CA PRO A 48 -7.94 7.90 -4.22
C PRO A 48 -9.06 8.92 -4.03
N GLU A 49 -9.57 9.03 -2.80
CA GLU A 49 -10.68 9.91 -2.43
C GLU A 49 -10.25 11.10 -1.56
N TRP A 50 -8.95 11.37 -1.43
CA TRP A 50 -8.47 12.49 -0.64
C TRP A 50 -9.08 13.84 -1.10
N PRO A 51 -9.45 14.76 -0.19
CA PRO A 51 -9.26 14.75 1.26
C PRO A 51 -10.47 14.21 2.05
N LYS A 52 -11.31 13.34 1.48
CA LYS A 52 -12.43 12.75 2.24
C LYS A 52 -11.90 12.10 3.52
N SER A 53 -12.53 12.40 4.65
CA SER A 53 -12.13 11.89 5.96
C SER A 53 -12.47 10.41 6.17
N ASP A 54 -13.44 9.89 5.42
CA ASP A 54 -13.92 8.51 5.47
C ASP A 54 -14.00 7.91 4.05
N PRO A 55 -12.84 7.59 3.44
CA PRO A 55 -12.80 6.98 2.11
C PRO A 55 -13.34 5.56 2.16
N ALA A 56 -13.85 5.07 1.03
CA ALA A 56 -14.35 3.72 0.93
C ALA A 56 -13.23 2.70 1.27
N PRO A 57 -13.52 1.69 2.12
CA PRO A 57 -12.49 0.74 2.59
C PRO A 57 -11.82 -0.06 1.47
N HIS A 58 -12.44 -0.16 0.30
CA HIS A 58 -11.87 -0.81 -0.88
C HIS A 58 -10.74 0.02 -1.52
N ASN A 59 -10.89 1.35 -1.50
CA ASN A 59 -9.99 2.29 -2.16
C ASN A 59 -8.73 2.53 -1.33
N GLY A 60 -8.86 2.56 0.00
CA GLY A 60 -7.74 2.73 0.93
C GLY A 60 -7.18 4.16 0.97
N GLN A 61 -6.18 4.36 1.82
CA GLN A 61 -5.46 5.64 1.99
C GLN A 61 -4.08 5.39 2.58
N GLY A 62 -3.10 6.23 2.25
CA GLY A 62 -1.75 6.13 2.80
C GLY A 62 -0.93 5.05 2.11
N LEU A 63 -0.42 4.09 2.88
CA LEU A 63 0.46 3.02 2.40
C LEU A 63 -0.09 1.62 2.74
N PRO A 64 -1.32 1.26 2.30
CA PRO A 64 -1.81 -0.09 2.46
C PRO A 64 -0.98 -1.09 1.67
N GLU A 65 -1.12 -2.34 2.06
CA GLU A 65 -0.56 -3.48 1.36
C GLU A 65 -1.68 -4.48 1.09
N SER A 66 -1.70 -5.08 -0.09
CA SER A 66 -2.85 -5.83 -0.57
C SER A 66 -2.49 -7.20 -1.14
N PHE A 67 -3.39 -8.16 -0.95
CA PHE A 67 -3.35 -9.47 -1.60
C PHE A 67 -4.43 -9.53 -2.69
N ARG A 68 -4.06 -10.05 -3.85
CA ARG A 68 -4.99 -10.33 -4.93
C ARG A 68 -5.81 -11.59 -4.61
N HIS A 69 -7.09 -11.56 -4.96
CA HIS A 69 -7.94 -12.76 -4.95
C HIS A 69 -7.78 -13.59 -6.23
N ARG A 70 -7.21 -13.00 -7.29
CA ARG A 70 -6.97 -13.64 -8.58
C ARG A 70 -5.67 -13.15 -9.20
N THR A 71 -4.96 -14.04 -9.88
CA THR A 71 -3.80 -13.72 -10.70
C THR A 71 -4.16 -12.74 -11.82
N THR A 72 -3.13 -12.24 -12.51
CA THR A 72 -3.31 -11.35 -13.67
C THR A 72 -4.16 -11.98 -14.78
N ASP A 73 -4.00 -13.27 -15.04
CA ASP A 73 -4.76 -14.05 -16.02
C ASP A 73 -6.10 -14.59 -15.47
N GLY A 74 -6.45 -14.25 -14.23
CA GLY A 74 -7.78 -14.49 -13.66
C GLY A 74 -7.93 -15.80 -12.88
N ALA A 75 -6.87 -16.60 -12.75
CA ALA A 75 -6.89 -17.80 -11.91
C ALA A 75 -7.11 -17.43 -10.42
N PRO A 76 -7.94 -18.18 -9.68
CA PRO A 76 -8.18 -17.91 -8.26
C PRO A 76 -6.90 -18.10 -7.43
N LEU A 77 -6.68 -17.20 -6.48
CA LEU A 77 -5.63 -17.28 -5.47
C LEU A 77 -6.28 -17.52 -4.10
N LEU A 78 -5.86 -18.60 -3.43
CA LEU A 78 -6.38 -19.01 -2.12
C LEU A 78 -7.92 -19.01 -2.05
N TRP A 79 -8.58 -19.53 -3.09
CA TRP A 79 -10.04 -19.63 -3.18
C TRP A 79 -10.48 -21.03 -3.59
N ARG A 80 -11.51 -21.59 -2.92
CA ARG A 80 -12.14 -22.88 -3.22
C ARG A 80 -13.65 -22.78 -3.03
N GLY A 81 -14.40 -23.01 -4.10
CA GLY A 81 -15.86 -22.86 -4.07
C GLY A 81 -16.25 -21.42 -3.70
N GLU A 82 -17.04 -21.27 -2.64
CA GLU A 82 -17.51 -19.96 -2.15
C GLU A 82 -16.61 -19.34 -1.08
N THR A 83 -15.54 -20.03 -0.67
CA THR A 83 -14.68 -19.60 0.42
C THR A 83 -13.28 -19.26 -0.07
N GLY A 84 -12.76 -18.13 0.40
CA GLY A 84 -11.38 -17.71 0.16
C GLY A 84 -10.61 -17.42 1.44
N LEU A 85 -9.35 -17.05 1.28
CA LEU A 85 -8.46 -16.61 2.34
C LEU A 85 -7.64 -15.41 1.87
N ALA A 86 -7.69 -14.31 2.61
CA ALA A 86 -6.77 -13.19 2.44
C ALA A 86 -5.82 -13.15 3.64
N PRO A 87 -4.50 -13.36 3.42
CA PRO A 87 -3.53 -13.22 4.49
C PRO A 87 -3.63 -11.85 5.18
N GLY A 88 -3.75 -11.85 6.50
CA GLY A 88 -3.89 -10.65 7.32
C GLY A 88 -5.28 -10.03 7.40
N ALA A 89 -6.26 -10.46 6.59
CA ALA A 89 -7.65 -10.02 6.69
C ALA A 89 -8.53 -11.10 7.35
N GLY A 90 -8.53 -12.33 6.81
CA GLY A 90 -9.37 -13.40 7.32
C GLY A 90 -9.85 -14.40 6.28
N ALA A 91 -10.83 -15.21 6.69
CA ALA A 91 -11.61 -16.01 5.76
C ALA A 91 -12.50 -15.09 4.94
N LEU A 92 -12.63 -15.41 3.66
CA LEU A 92 -13.40 -14.65 2.69
C LEU A 92 -14.63 -15.43 2.23
N GLY A 93 -15.66 -14.68 1.87
CA GLY A 93 -16.83 -15.18 1.15
C GLY A 93 -17.34 -14.13 0.18
N LEU A 94 -18.52 -14.38 -0.38
CA LEU A 94 -19.26 -13.42 -1.20
C LEU A 94 -20.53 -12.98 -0.45
N ASP A 95 -20.87 -11.71 -0.55
CA ASP A 95 -22.20 -11.24 -0.16
C ASP A 95 -23.26 -11.58 -1.22
N ALA A 96 -24.52 -11.20 -0.96
CA ALA A 96 -25.63 -11.45 -1.88
C ALA A 96 -25.46 -10.76 -3.25
N GLY A 97 -24.65 -9.70 -3.33
CA GLY A 97 -24.31 -8.99 -4.56
C GLY A 97 -23.08 -9.54 -5.29
N GLY A 98 -22.45 -10.59 -4.74
CA GLY A 98 -21.22 -11.17 -5.28
C GLY A 98 -19.95 -10.38 -4.95
N ALA A 99 -20.02 -9.39 -4.04
CA ALA A 99 -18.85 -8.67 -3.58
C ALA A 99 -18.08 -9.51 -2.55
N VAL A 100 -16.75 -9.46 -2.61
CA VAL A 100 -15.90 -10.16 -1.65
C VAL A 100 -16.03 -9.50 -0.28
N ILE A 101 -16.27 -10.31 0.76
CA ILE A 101 -16.36 -9.87 2.16
C ILE A 101 -15.47 -10.74 3.04
N VAL A 102 -15.09 -10.20 4.21
CA VAL A 102 -14.45 -11.00 5.27
C VAL A 102 -15.55 -11.63 6.11
N THR A 103 -15.64 -12.96 6.10
CA THR A 103 -16.62 -13.73 6.88
C THR A 103 -16.12 -14.04 8.28
N GLU A 104 -14.80 -14.23 8.42
CA GLU A 104 -14.15 -14.47 9.71
C GLU A 104 -12.83 -13.69 9.76
N PRO A 105 -12.77 -12.56 10.50
CA PRO A 105 -11.59 -11.73 10.56
C PRO A 105 -10.46 -12.41 11.33
N CYS A 106 -9.22 -12.14 10.91
CA CYS A 106 -8.03 -12.54 11.64
C CYS A 106 -8.00 -11.91 13.04
N ALA A 107 -7.57 -12.69 14.04
CA ALA A 107 -7.22 -12.16 15.35
C ALA A 107 -5.77 -11.63 15.33
N TRP A 108 -5.60 -10.32 15.42
CA TRP A 108 -4.29 -9.68 15.46
C TRP A 108 -3.85 -9.40 16.90
N THR A 109 -2.58 -9.71 17.20
CA THR A 109 -1.91 -9.33 18.45
C THR A 109 -0.81 -8.32 18.16
N ILE A 110 -0.61 -7.36 19.07
CA ILE A 110 0.58 -6.50 19.09
C ILE A 110 1.57 -7.18 20.05
N GLU A 111 2.62 -7.79 19.50
CA GLU A 111 3.62 -8.53 20.27
C GLU A 111 4.57 -7.59 21.02
N SER A 112 4.89 -6.45 20.40
CA SER A 112 5.74 -5.41 20.99
C SER A 112 5.47 -4.07 20.34
N GLN A 113 5.59 -3.00 21.13
CA GLN A 113 5.52 -1.63 20.66
C GLN A 113 6.50 -0.75 21.43
N THR A 114 7.27 0.03 20.69
CA THR A 114 8.09 1.16 21.16
C THR A 114 7.64 2.42 20.43
N PRO A 115 8.13 3.63 20.79
CA PRO A 115 7.80 4.84 20.04
C PRO A 115 8.14 4.76 18.55
N THR A 116 9.12 3.95 18.15
CA THR A 116 9.60 3.89 16.77
C THR A 116 9.41 2.54 16.10
N ARG A 117 8.83 1.55 16.78
CA ARG A 117 8.65 0.21 16.21
C ARG A 117 7.42 -0.47 16.77
N ILE A 118 6.67 -1.16 15.91
CA ILE A 118 5.57 -2.04 16.32
C ILE A 118 5.64 -3.36 15.56
N VAL A 119 5.31 -4.45 16.26
CA VAL A 119 5.23 -5.80 15.69
C VAL A 119 3.84 -6.34 15.92
N TYR A 120 3.17 -6.70 14.82
CA TYR A 120 1.90 -7.39 14.82
C TYR A 120 2.09 -8.85 14.43
N ARG A 121 1.27 -9.74 15.00
CA ARG A 121 1.14 -11.13 14.56
C ARG A 121 -0.30 -11.52 14.38
N THR A 122 -0.54 -12.41 13.43
CA THR A 122 -1.80 -13.13 13.32
C THR A 122 -1.56 -14.52 12.73
N ALA A 123 -2.53 -15.39 12.92
CA ALA A 123 -2.60 -16.69 12.28
C ALA A 123 -4.04 -16.92 11.81
N GLN A 124 -4.21 -17.67 10.73
CA GLN A 124 -5.53 -18.08 10.28
C GLN A 124 -5.45 -19.43 9.59
N ALA A 125 -6.53 -20.22 9.68
CA ALA A 125 -6.67 -21.50 9.01
C ALA A 125 -8.04 -21.62 8.32
N VAL A 126 -8.04 -21.92 7.02
CA VAL A 126 -9.24 -22.04 6.18
C VAL A 126 -9.03 -23.12 5.13
N LEU A 127 -9.95 -24.09 5.04
CA LEU A 127 -9.98 -25.13 3.98
C LEU A 127 -8.62 -25.83 3.72
N GLY A 128 -7.85 -26.11 4.77
CA GLY A 128 -6.54 -26.78 4.69
C GLY A 128 -5.35 -25.84 4.42
N TRP A 129 -5.60 -24.55 4.17
CA TRP A 129 -4.56 -23.53 4.31
C TRP A 129 -4.44 -23.14 5.77
N SER A 130 -3.20 -22.94 6.22
CA SER A 130 -2.91 -22.33 7.52
C SER A 130 -1.63 -21.53 7.41
N TYR A 131 -1.59 -20.37 8.07
CA TYR A 131 -0.40 -19.52 8.07
C TYR A 131 -0.22 -18.78 9.39
N GLU A 132 1.01 -18.31 9.60
CA GLU A 132 1.35 -17.24 10.53
C GLU A 132 1.89 -16.05 9.73
N LEU A 133 1.39 -14.86 10.02
CA LEU A 133 1.85 -13.60 9.42
C LEU A 133 2.35 -12.68 10.52
N GLU A 134 3.60 -12.26 10.40
CA GLU A 134 4.20 -11.20 11.22
C GLU A 134 4.38 -9.94 10.37
N ARG A 135 4.07 -8.78 10.96
CA ARG A 135 4.19 -7.46 10.35
C ARG A 135 4.97 -6.56 11.28
N THR A 136 6.07 -6.00 10.82
CA THR A 136 6.85 -5.00 11.55
C THR A 136 6.77 -3.67 10.82
N VAL A 137 6.39 -2.62 11.53
CA VAL A 137 6.55 -1.24 11.06
C VAL A 137 7.58 -0.56 11.94
N GLU A 138 8.63 0.00 11.33
CA GLU A 138 9.75 0.61 12.04
C GLU A 138 10.13 1.96 11.44
N LEU A 139 10.24 2.97 12.30
CA LEU A 139 10.61 4.33 11.98
C LEU A 139 12.04 4.61 12.45
N ARG A 140 12.97 4.78 11.52
CA ARG A 140 14.38 5.11 11.78
C ARG A 140 14.69 6.48 11.21
N GLU A 141 14.80 7.50 12.05
CA GLU A 141 14.96 8.89 11.60
C GLU A 141 13.88 9.27 10.57
N ARG A 142 14.27 9.53 9.32
CA ARG A 142 13.37 9.82 8.20
C ARG A 142 13.11 8.63 7.28
N THR A 143 13.38 7.42 7.75
CA THR A 143 13.11 6.17 7.04
C THR A 143 11.97 5.42 7.72
N LEU A 144 10.97 4.99 6.94
CA LEU A 144 9.96 4.03 7.36
C LEU A 144 10.24 2.68 6.69
N LEU A 145 10.27 1.62 7.48
CA LEU A 145 10.37 0.24 7.03
C LEU A 145 9.06 -0.48 7.33
N SER A 146 8.51 -1.18 6.34
CA SER A 146 7.38 -2.11 6.50
C SER A 146 7.84 -3.49 6.07
N THR A 147 7.97 -4.41 7.02
CA THR A 147 8.44 -5.78 6.78
C THR A 147 7.32 -6.76 7.07
N SER A 148 7.15 -7.72 6.18
CA SER A 148 6.26 -8.87 6.35
C SER A 148 7.06 -10.15 6.42
N ARG A 149 6.61 -11.11 7.24
CA ARG A 149 7.05 -12.50 7.22
C ARG A 149 5.84 -13.42 7.24
N LEU A 150 5.70 -14.24 6.21
CA LEU A 150 4.63 -15.23 6.08
C LEU A 150 5.22 -16.63 6.20
N LEU A 151 4.67 -17.44 7.10
CA LEU A 151 5.02 -18.85 7.30
C LEU A 151 3.80 -19.71 6.95
N ASN A 152 3.97 -20.65 6.02
CA ASN A 152 2.95 -21.66 5.74
C ASN A 152 2.96 -22.74 6.83
N ARG A 153 1.86 -22.86 7.56
CA ARG A 153 1.63 -23.86 8.62
C ARG A 153 0.70 -24.99 8.18
N GLY A 154 0.05 -24.85 7.02
CA GLY A 154 -0.88 -25.84 6.50
C GLY A 154 -0.18 -26.92 5.67
N ASP A 155 -0.97 -27.90 5.25
CA ASP A 155 -0.52 -29.02 4.43
C ASP A 155 -0.59 -28.72 2.92
N ALA A 156 -1.24 -27.62 2.54
CA ALA A 156 -1.35 -27.15 1.16
C ALA A 156 -0.40 -25.96 0.91
N PRO A 157 0.14 -25.82 -0.32
CA PRO A 157 0.91 -24.63 -0.67
C PRO A 157 0.06 -23.35 -0.64
N LEU A 158 0.68 -22.24 -0.29
CA LEU A 158 0.09 -20.91 -0.41
C LEU A 158 0.59 -20.25 -1.69
N ALA A 159 -0.31 -20.08 -2.67
CA ALA A 159 -0.05 -19.29 -3.87
C ALA A 159 -0.74 -17.93 -3.74
N LEU A 160 0.02 -16.83 -3.81
CA LEU A 160 -0.49 -15.48 -3.65
C LEU A 160 0.23 -14.48 -4.55
N GLU A 161 -0.48 -13.42 -4.92
CA GLU A 161 0.11 -12.18 -5.44
C GLU A 161 -0.16 -11.09 -4.39
N TRP A 162 0.91 -10.49 -3.89
CA TRP A 162 0.90 -9.39 -2.94
C TRP A 162 1.47 -8.14 -3.62
N PHE A 163 1.03 -6.96 -3.20
CA PHE A 163 1.58 -5.71 -3.68
C PHE A 163 1.47 -4.59 -2.66
N ALA A 164 2.43 -3.67 -2.74
CA ALA A 164 2.33 -2.38 -2.07
C ALA A 164 1.28 -1.53 -2.79
N HIS A 165 0.34 -0.94 -2.07
CA HIS A 165 -0.80 -0.20 -2.63
C HIS A 165 -0.76 1.27 -2.20
N LEU A 166 0.26 1.97 -2.67
CA LEU A 166 0.76 3.20 -2.06
C LEU A 166 0.18 4.44 -2.71
N PHE A 167 -0.20 5.46 -1.94
CA PHE A 167 -0.85 6.66 -2.49
C PHE A 167 -0.05 7.93 -2.23
N PHE A 168 0.82 8.27 -3.18
CA PHE A 168 1.65 9.46 -3.15
C PHE A 168 0.87 10.72 -3.51
N SER A 169 1.18 11.83 -2.82
CA SER A 169 0.54 13.13 -3.05
C SER A 169 1.04 13.78 -4.35
N LEU A 170 0.13 14.47 -5.05
CA LEU A 170 0.47 15.21 -6.27
C LEU A 170 0.94 16.65 -5.97
N GLU A 171 1.89 17.14 -6.75
CA GLU A 171 2.32 18.54 -6.77
C GLU A 171 1.53 19.30 -7.85
N SER A 172 0.56 20.12 -7.44
CA SER A 172 -0.32 20.86 -8.35
C SER A 172 -0.96 19.97 -9.45
N GLY A 173 -1.43 18.78 -9.05
CA GLY A 173 -2.03 17.80 -9.96
C GLY A 173 -1.04 17.07 -10.87
N ARG A 174 0.27 17.13 -10.56
CA ARG A 174 1.35 16.44 -11.29
C ARG A 174 2.19 15.59 -10.34
N ALA A 175 2.94 14.67 -10.92
CA ALA A 175 4.00 13.95 -10.23
C ALA A 175 5.12 13.62 -11.24
N ARG A 176 6.35 13.56 -10.72
CA ARG A 176 7.53 13.07 -11.43
C ARG A 176 8.11 11.91 -10.64
N VAL A 177 8.44 10.82 -11.32
CA VAL A 177 9.05 9.65 -10.70
C VAL A 177 10.28 9.25 -11.49
N GLN A 178 11.43 9.32 -10.84
CA GLN A 178 12.68 8.81 -11.37
C GLN A 178 12.73 7.29 -11.13
N LEU A 179 12.66 6.52 -12.23
CA LEU A 179 12.60 5.05 -12.22
C LEU A 179 13.98 4.41 -12.43
N PRO A 180 14.13 3.10 -12.20
CA PRO A 180 15.36 2.35 -12.50
C PRO A 180 15.75 2.45 -13.98
N ALA A 181 17.03 2.23 -14.27
CA ALA A 181 17.47 2.11 -15.65
C ALA A 181 16.87 0.84 -16.28
N GLY A 182 16.49 0.90 -17.56
CA GLY A 182 15.87 -0.25 -18.24
C GLY A 182 14.37 -0.42 -17.98
N THR A 183 13.76 0.43 -17.13
CA THR A 183 12.30 0.50 -17.04
C THR A 183 11.71 1.02 -18.36
N GLY A 184 10.62 0.39 -18.79
CA GLY A 184 9.85 0.77 -19.97
C GLY A 184 8.38 1.04 -19.62
N LEU A 185 7.71 1.76 -20.52
CA LEU A 185 6.28 2.04 -20.43
C LEU A 185 5.70 2.05 -21.86
N PRO A 186 4.73 1.19 -22.19
CA PRO A 186 4.03 1.25 -23.46
C PRO A 186 3.33 2.62 -23.65
N PRO A 187 3.20 3.12 -24.90
CA PRO A 187 2.47 4.36 -25.14
C PRO A 187 1.02 4.28 -24.64
N ASN A 188 0.63 5.25 -23.82
CA ASN A 188 -0.71 5.33 -23.24
C ASN A 188 -1.12 6.81 -23.04
N PRO A 189 -2.41 7.09 -22.78
CA PRO A 189 -2.89 8.47 -22.64
C PRO A 189 -2.59 9.11 -21.28
N GLY A 190 -2.23 8.34 -20.24
CA GLY A 190 -2.06 8.87 -18.88
C GLY A 190 -0.62 9.28 -18.53
N PHE A 191 0.37 8.55 -19.04
CA PHE A 191 1.76 8.62 -18.58
C PHE A 191 2.75 8.69 -19.73
N ALA A 192 3.87 9.36 -19.51
CA ALA A 192 5.02 9.36 -20.40
C ALA A 192 6.27 8.98 -19.62
N LEU A 193 7.20 8.30 -20.28
CA LEU A 193 8.51 7.97 -19.75
C LEU A 193 9.56 8.69 -20.59
N GLU A 194 10.16 9.74 -20.03
CA GLU A 194 11.17 10.58 -20.68
C GLU A 194 12.55 10.17 -20.15
N GLY A 195 13.22 9.30 -20.90
CA GLY A 195 14.42 8.62 -20.42
C GLY A 195 14.07 7.69 -19.25
N ARG A 196 14.37 8.13 -18.03
CA ARG A 196 14.03 7.39 -16.79
C ARG A 196 13.01 8.13 -15.92
N GLU A 197 12.52 9.28 -16.35
CA GLU A 197 11.53 10.06 -15.61
C GLU A 197 10.12 9.75 -16.11
N LEU A 198 9.29 9.17 -15.25
CA LEU A 198 7.86 9.02 -15.47
C LEU A 198 7.16 10.33 -15.10
N VAL A 199 6.32 10.82 -16.02
CA VAL A 199 5.48 12.01 -15.84
C VAL A 199 4.03 11.72 -16.21
N LEU A 200 3.11 12.48 -15.62
CA LEU A 200 1.70 12.48 -16.03
C LEU A 200 1.55 13.30 -17.32
N ARG A 201 1.00 12.70 -18.39
CA ARG A 201 0.78 13.38 -19.68
C ARG A 201 -0.28 14.48 -19.62
N ARG A 202 -1.18 14.37 -18.64
CA ARG A 202 -2.28 15.30 -18.41
C ARG A 202 -2.55 15.40 -16.93
N THR A 203 -3.20 16.47 -16.53
CA THR A 203 -3.83 16.55 -15.22
C THR A 203 -5.08 15.67 -15.21
N PHE A 204 -5.20 14.84 -14.19
CA PHE A 204 -6.42 14.09 -13.88
C PHE A 204 -7.32 14.94 -12.97
N ASN A 205 -8.64 14.83 -13.11
CA ASN A 205 -9.60 15.65 -12.37
C ASN A 205 -10.50 14.83 -11.44
N GLY A 206 -10.26 14.95 -10.12
CA GLY A 206 -11.04 14.28 -9.09
C GLY A 206 -10.86 12.77 -9.06
N GLU A 207 -11.75 12.09 -8.32
CA GLU A 207 -11.58 10.66 -7.97
C GLU A 207 -11.82 9.71 -9.16
N ARG A 208 -12.70 10.10 -10.11
CA ARG A 208 -13.21 9.22 -11.18
C ARG A 208 -12.43 9.34 -12.49
N ASP A 209 -11.61 10.38 -12.63
CA ASP A 209 -10.72 10.55 -13.78
C ASP A 209 -9.36 9.96 -13.42
N GLY A 210 -9.06 8.77 -13.92
CA GLY A 210 -7.79 8.10 -13.66
C GLY A 210 -7.31 7.26 -14.82
N HIS A 211 -6.08 6.78 -14.70
CA HIS A 211 -5.47 5.89 -15.67
C HIS A 211 -4.61 4.84 -14.97
N LEU A 212 -4.67 3.61 -15.49
CA LEU A 212 -3.88 2.47 -15.03
C LEU A 212 -3.04 1.97 -16.19
N ASP A 213 -1.77 1.68 -15.93
CA ASP A 213 -0.91 0.96 -16.87
C ASP A 213 0.15 0.13 -16.12
N HIS A 214 0.97 -0.61 -16.85
CA HIS A 214 2.00 -1.49 -16.34
C HIS A 214 3.39 -1.03 -16.78
N LEU A 215 4.31 -0.93 -15.82
CA LEU A 215 5.73 -0.73 -16.11
C LEU A 215 6.36 -2.05 -16.56
N VAL A 216 7.21 -1.97 -17.58
CA VAL A 216 8.15 -3.04 -17.92
C VAL A 216 9.38 -2.85 -17.04
N LEU A 217 9.69 -3.81 -16.18
CA LEU A 217 10.78 -3.69 -15.22
C LEU A 217 12.06 -4.41 -15.69
N PRO A 218 13.23 -3.95 -15.24
CA PRO A 218 14.44 -4.77 -15.26
C PRO A 218 14.18 -6.11 -14.56
N ARG A 219 14.77 -7.19 -15.09
CA ARG A 219 14.60 -8.53 -14.54
C ARG A 219 15.46 -8.71 -13.30
N ASP A 220 14.94 -9.47 -12.33
CA ASP A 220 15.69 -9.99 -11.18
C ASP A 220 16.35 -8.93 -10.28
N GLU A 221 15.93 -7.67 -10.39
CA GLU A 221 16.43 -6.56 -9.58
C GLU A 221 15.36 -6.04 -8.62
N PRO A 222 15.72 -5.70 -7.37
CA PRO A 222 14.82 -4.97 -6.49
C PRO A 222 14.40 -3.64 -7.10
N PHE A 223 13.15 -3.25 -6.82
CA PHE A 223 12.59 -2.02 -7.36
C PHE A 223 12.95 -0.83 -6.48
N SER A 224 13.27 0.30 -7.11
CA SER A 224 13.44 1.58 -6.42
C SER A 224 12.95 2.73 -7.28
N ALA A 225 12.42 3.77 -6.66
CA ALA A 225 11.94 4.96 -7.34
C ALA A 225 12.12 6.19 -6.46
N ARG A 226 12.44 7.33 -7.06
CA ARG A 226 12.43 8.63 -6.40
C ARG A 226 11.25 9.45 -6.90
N LEU A 227 10.38 9.87 -5.99
CA LEU A 227 9.16 10.60 -6.29
C LEU A 227 9.30 12.07 -5.89
N SER A 228 8.86 12.98 -6.76
CA SER A 228 8.60 14.38 -6.39
C SER A 228 7.53 14.45 -5.31
N HIS A 229 7.60 15.44 -4.42
CA HIS A 229 6.64 15.59 -3.34
C HIS A 229 6.26 17.06 -3.11
N PRO A 230 4.97 17.40 -2.89
CA PRO A 230 4.54 18.81 -2.76
C PRO A 230 5.10 19.54 -1.52
N LYS A 231 5.60 18.79 -0.52
CA LYS A 231 6.02 19.34 0.79
C LYS A 231 7.43 18.94 1.22
N LEU A 232 8.03 17.99 0.49
CA LEU A 232 9.35 17.44 0.79
C LEU A 232 10.22 17.60 -0.44
N THR A 233 11.54 17.53 -0.29
CA THR A 233 12.45 17.51 -1.45
C THR A 233 12.21 16.30 -2.35
N HIS A 234 11.85 15.14 -1.77
CA HIS A 234 11.45 13.92 -2.48
C HIS A 234 10.92 12.87 -1.47
N VAL A 235 10.41 11.76 -1.99
CA VAL A 235 10.28 10.48 -1.27
C VAL A 235 10.97 9.41 -2.09
N ASP A 236 11.95 8.71 -1.53
CA ASP A 236 12.51 7.51 -2.15
C ASP A 236 11.73 6.28 -1.65
N PHE A 237 11.37 5.39 -2.57
CA PHE A 237 10.67 4.15 -2.29
C PHE A 237 11.48 2.98 -2.85
N ALA A 238 11.63 1.91 -2.07
CA ALA A 238 12.36 0.71 -2.50
C ALA A 238 11.78 -0.59 -1.93
N THR A 239 12.04 -1.68 -2.63
CA THR A 239 11.77 -3.06 -2.22
C THR A 239 13.08 -3.82 -1.98
N ASP A 240 13.04 -4.89 -1.18
CA ASP A 240 14.15 -5.86 -1.06
C ASP A 240 13.98 -7.10 -1.97
N PHE A 241 12.89 -7.16 -2.73
CA PHE A 241 12.55 -8.22 -3.66
C PHE A 241 12.44 -7.69 -5.08
N ALA A 242 12.68 -8.55 -6.07
CA ALA A 242 12.43 -8.26 -7.48
C ALA A 242 10.93 -8.45 -7.80
N PRO A 243 10.16 -7.39 -8.08
CA PRO A 243 8.76 -7.55 -8.46
C PRO A 243 8.63 -8.17 -9.85
N PHE A 244 7.62 -9.01 -10.05
CA PHE A 244 7.36 -9.59 -11.38
C PHE A 244 6.58 -8.63 -12.30
N LYS A 245 5.91 -7.62 -11.73
CA LYS A 245 5.28 -6.50 -12.43
C LYS A 245 5.21 -5.29 -11.49
N CYS A 246 5.11 -4.09 -12.06
CA CYS A 246 4.72 -2.90 -11.31
C CYS A 246 3.56 -2.20 -12.01
N VAL A 247 2.46 -2.00 -11.30
CA VAL A 247 1.32 -1.21 -11.79
C VAL A 247 1.58 0.25 -11.47
N VAL A 248 1.30 1.12 -12.42
CA VAL A 248 1.18 2.55 -12.18
C VAL A 248 -0.26 2.97 -12.37
N TRP A 249 -0.79 3.65 -11.37
CA TRP A 249 -2.15 4.16 -11.41
C TRP A 249 -2.19 5.58 -10.87
N ALA A 250 -3.00 6.45 -11.46
CA ALA A 250 -3.22 7.79 -10.92
C ALA A 250 -4.65 8.23 -11.14
N ASN A 251 -5.12 9.11 -10.27
CA ASN A 251 -6.29 9.95 -10.50
C ASN A 251 -5.97 11.40 -10.14
N GLY A 252 -6.97 12.28 -10.02
CA GLY A 252 -6.74 13.68 -9.68
C GLY A 252 -6.18 13.94 -8.28
N ASN A 253 -6.12 12.92 -7.42
CA ASN A 253 -5.78 13.06 -6.01
C ASN A 253 -4.43 12.41 -5.66
N THR A 254 -4.02 11.37 -6.38
CA THR A 254 -2.85 10.58 -6.02
C THR A 254 -2.20 9.87 -7.21
N LEU A 255 -0.93 9.52 -7.05
CA LEU A 255 -0.20 8.56 -7.86
C LEU A 255 0.10 7.32 -7.02
N SER A 256 -0.15 6.14 -7.59
CA SER A 256 0.18 4.83 -7.05
C SER A 256 1.21 4.14 -7.92
N LEU A 257 2.21 3.54 -7.26
CA LEU A 257 3.29 2.78 -7.85
C LEU A 257 3.40 1.47 -7.09
N GLU A 258 2.93 0.40 -7.71
CA GLU A 258 2.55 -0.83 -7.03
C GLU A 258 3.42 -1.99 -7.52
N PRO A 259 4.59 -2.25 -6.91
CA PRO A 259 5.39 -3.44 -7.20
C PRO A 259 4.69 -4.69 -6.65
N PHE A 260 4.54 -5.71 -7.49
CA PHE A 260 3.92 -6.97 -7.15
C PHE A 260 4.95 -8.07 -6.89
N LEU A 261 4.73 -8.81 -5.81
CA LEU A 261 5.44 -10.03 -5.45
C LEU A 261 4.49 -11.23 -5.65
N ALA A 262 4.95 -12.25 -6.38
CA ALA A 262 4.28 -13.53 -6.44
C ALA A 262 5.00 -14.51 -5.52
N LEU A 263 4.25 -15.19 -4.63
CA LEU A 263 4.79 -16.21 -3.74
C LEU A 263 4.10 -17.54 -3.98
N HIS A 264 4.90 -18.60 -3.98
CA HIS A 264 4.44 -19.97 -3.88
C HIS A 264 5.15 -20.64 -2.70
N LEU A 265 4.50 -20.68 -1.55
CA LEU A 265 5.08 -21.16 -0.30
C LEU A 265 4.67 -22.61 -0.07
N ALA A 266 5.63 -23.52 -0.13
CA ALA A 266 5.45 -24.91 0.28
C ALA A 266 5.07 -25.01 1.77
N PRO A 267 4.42 -26.10 2.21
CA PRO A 267 4.21 -26.40 3.62
C PRO A 267 5.49 -26.22 4.44
N CYS A 268 5.36 -25.66 5.65
CA CYS A 268 6.46 -25.36 6.57
C CYS A 268 7.52 -24.37 6.08
N SER A 269 7.35 -23.74 4.91
CA SER A 269 8.26 -22.72 4.40
C SER A 269 7.84 -21.31 4.83
N ALA A 270 8.83 -20.44 5.00
CA ALA A 270 8.61 -19.02 5.28
C ALA A 270 9.29 -18.13 4.25
N HIS A 271 8.71 -16.96 4.02
CA HIS A 271 9.31 -15.90 3.22
C HIS A 271 9.09 -14.55 3.88
N ALA A 272 10.04 -13.64 3.69
CA ALA A 272 9.99 -12.29 4.20
C ALA A 272 10.30 -11.29 3.09
N TRP A 273 9.68 -10.13 3.16
CA TRP A 273 9.88 -9.02 2.23
C TRP A 273 9.70 -7.68 2.95
N THR A 274 10.37 -6.65 2.44
CA THR A 274 10.46 -5.33 3.04
C THR A 274 10.21 -4.24 2.01
N LEU A 275 9.43 -3.24 2.43
CA LEU A 275 9.31 -1.95 1.78
C LEU A 275 10.07 -0.90 2.59
N ARG A 276 10.79 -0.03 1.90
CA ARG A 276 11.52 1.10 2.48
C ARG A 276 11.02 2.41 1.88
N TYR A 277 10.76 3.39 2.75
CA TYR A 277 10.43 4.75 2.37
C TYR A 277 11.40 5.71 3.04
N ASP A 278 12.12 6.49 2.25
CA ASP A 278 12.97 7.57 2.75
C ASP A 278 12.34 8.93 2.43
N PHE A 279 12.07 9.69 3.48
CA PHE A 279 11.44 10.99 3.37
C PHE A 279 12.53 12.06 3.28
N GLY A 280 12.63 12.75 2.14
CA GLY A 280 13.47 13.94 2.01
C GLY A 280 13.08 15.02 3.00
N THR A 281 13.94 16.02 3.24
CA THR A 281 13.63 17.13 4.17
C THR A 281 12.44 17.97 3.69
N SER A 282 11.80 18.70 4.60
CA SER A 282 10.79 19.69 4.23
C SER A 282 11.37 20.69 3.21
N SER A 283 10.61 21.00 2.17
CA SER A 283 11.03 21.94 1.12
C SER A 283 11.04 23.40 1.57
N GLY A 284 10.64 23.69 2.82
CA GLY A 284 10.56 25.05 3.37
C GLY A 284 9.41 25.89 2.80
N ILE A 285 8.69 25.38 1.80
CA ILE A 285 7.51 25.99 1.22
C ILE A 285 6.34 25.69 2.17
N ARG A 286 5.98 26.67 3.01
CA ARG A 286 4.74 26.58 3.80
C ARG A 286 3.56 26.45 2.82
N SER A 287 2.82 25.36 2.90
CA SER A 287 1.53 25.27 2.19
C SER A 287 0.65 26.45 2.60
N PRO A 288 -0.05 27.12 1.66
CA PRO A 288 -1.13 28.02 2.03
C PRO A 288 -2.13 27.19 2.83
N GLY A 289 -2.47 27.64 4.04
CA GLY A 289 -3.39 26.90 4.91
C GLY A 289 -4.68 26.58 4.15
N PHE A 290 -5.10 25.32 4.20
CA PHE A 290 -6.46 24.94 3.81
C PHE A 290 -7.41 25.72 4.72
N SER A 291 -7.95 26.83 4.21
CA SER A 291 -9.13 27.45 4.81
C SER A 291 -10.28 26.49 4.58
N ALA A 292 -10.70 25.80 5.64
CA ALA A 292 -11.98 25.14 5.70
C ALA A 292 -13.06 26.22 5.51
N ARG A 293 -13.47 26.47 4.27
CA ARG A 293 -14.75 27.15 4.02
C ARG A 293 -15.84 26.11 4.21
N THR A 294 -16.43 26.14 5.39
CA THR A 294 -17.77 25.60 5.63
C THR A 294 -18.72 26.17 4.58
N PRO A 295 -19.44 25.36 3.78
CA PRO A 295 -20.54 25.87 3.00
C PRO A 295 -21.61 26.35 3.97
N ALA A 296 -22.01 27.62 3.85
CA ALA A 296 -23.19 28.12 4.53
C ALA A 296 -24.41 27.31 4.07
N ALA A 297 -25.25 26.93 5.02
CA ALA A 297 -26.54 26.33 4.76
C ALA A 297 -27.48 27.40 4.17
N GLU A 298 -28.08 27.10 3.03
CA GLU A 298 -29.41 27.55 2.62
C GLU A 298 -30.21 26.32 2.18
#